data_AF-A0A383ESE6-F1
#
_entry.id   AF-A0A383ESE6-F1
#
_cell.length_a   1.000
_cell.length_b   1.000
_cell.length_c   1.000
_cell.angle_alpha   90.00
_cell.angle_beta   90.00
_cell.angle_gamma   90.00
#
_symmetry.space_group_name_H-M   'P 1'
#
loop_
_entity.id
_entity.type
_entity.pdbx_description
1 polymer ?
#
loop_
_entity_poly.entity_id
_entity_poly.type
_entity_poly.pdbx_seq_one_letter_code
_entity_poly.pdbx_strand_id
1 'polypeptide(L)'
;FWVLGDGACHTNAQSDHPEIDSIYYLVDQSVPELGHLYTLSSYSTNFASTFWVASEDTIFDSDDSSISELSGTEAHYYIRRGLDYFHDEHDFDGVDDSGARLGVVVDFIGCNAYYNHLFDVTSYGLGGICNNWTTYPWSADPDIVGHELAHGITFHSSGLLYQNHSGALNESLSDIFGYLIEHDITGNTSWGLATEIFIYPEGNSLRDLSNPPLYSDPDRLFGPFYVAE
;
A
#
# COMPACT_ATOMS: atom_id res chain seq x y z
N PHE A 1 10.72 -10.71 13.24
CA PHE A 1 9.86 -9.55 13.50
C PHE A 1 10.68 -8.31 13.26
N TRP A 2 10.39 -7.65 12.14
CA TRP A 2 11.25 -6.65 11.51
C TRP A 2 11.01 -5.30 12.15
N VAL A 3 11.94 -4.82 12.98
CA VAL A 3 11.91 -3.44 13.45
C VAL A 3 12.44 -2.56 12.33
N LEU A 4 11.55 -1.85 11.67
CA LEU A 4 11.95 -0.72 10.88
C LEU A 4 12.14 0.48 11.83
N GLY A 5 13.41 0.76 12.18
CA GLY A 5 13.84 1.71 13.21
C GLY A 5 13.64 3.22 12.95
N ASP A 6 14.05 3.98 13.96
CA ASP A 6 13.79 5.37 14.39
C ASP A 6 14.42 6.51 13.56
N GLY A 7 14.44 6.40 12.23
CA GLY A 7 14.91 7.50 11.37
C GLY A 7 16.43 7.75 11.40
N ALA A 8 17.21 6.99 12.18
CA ALA A 8 18.67 6.93 12.10
C ALA A 8 19.14 5.48 12.27
N CYS A 9 20.07 5.02 11.42
CA CYS A 9 20.56 3.64 11.46
C CYS A 9 21.39 3.36 12.72
N HIS A 10 20.74 2.96 13.81
CA HIS A 10 21.39 2.54 15.05
C HIS A 10 20.82 1.24 15.65
N THR A 11 20.15 0.41 14.84
CA THR A 11 19.86 -0.98 15.23
C THR A 11 20.04 -1.92 14.04
N ASN A 12 20.93 -2.89 14.18
CA ASN A 12 21.32 -3.93 13.20
C ASN A 12 20.18 -4.90 12.77
N ALA A 13 18.96 -4.41 12.50
CA ALA A 13 17.79 -5.23 12.17
C ALA A 13 17.50 -5.31 10.67
N GLN A 14 18.15 -4.48 9.85
CA GLN A 14 18.17 -4.60 8.40
C GLN A 14 19.65 -4.64 7.97
N SER A 15 20.02 -5.52 7.04
CA SER A 15 21.33 -5.42 6.41
C SER A 15 21.42 -4.08 5.71
N ASP A 16 22.55 -3.38 5.86
CA ASP A 16 22.83 -2.17 5.08
C ASP A 16 22.48 -2.39 3.62
N HIS A 17 21.90 -1.37 3.00
CA HIS A 17 21.63 -1.38 1.57
C HIS A 17 22.94 -1.65 0.81
N PRO A 18 23.02 -2.65 -0.07
CA PRO A 18 24.28 -2.97 -0.74
C PRO A 18 24.65 -1.85 -1.72
N GLU A 19 25.87 -1.33 -1.63
CA GLU A 19 26.42 -0.47 -2.68
C GLU A 19 27.22 -1.34 -3.65
N ILE A 20 26.56 -1.78 -4.72
CA ILE A 20 27.17 -2.53 -5.81
C ILE A 20 27.06 -1.68 -7.07
N ASP A 21 28.18 -1.22 -7.62
CA ASP A 21 28.30 -0.25 -8.73
C ASP A 21 27.54 -0.62 -10.04
N SER A 22 26.93 -1.81 -10.12
CA SER A 22 26.21 -2.33 -11.28
C SER A 22 24.78 -2.79 -10.98
N ILE A 23 24.26 -2.54 -9.78
CA ILE A 23 22.89 -2.93 -9.39
C ILE A 23 22.17 -1.69 -8.88
N TYR A 24 21.03 -1.42 -9.49
CA TYR A 24 20.08 -0.41 -9.04
C TYR A 24 19.09 -1.05 -8.10
N TYR A 25 18.68 -0.30 -7.09
CA TYR A 25 17.74 -0.76 -6.09
C TYR A 25 16.57 0.20 -6.04
N LEU A 26 15.39 -0.33 -5.75
CA LEU A 26 14.17 0.47 -5.69
C LEU A 26 14.07 1.17 -4.32
N VAL A 27 14.92 2.18 -4.17
CA VAL A 27 15.07 3.04 -2.99
C VAL A 27 14.98 4.48 -3.44
N ASP A 28 14.16 5.26 -2.75
CA ASP A 28 14.03 6.69 -3.01
C ASP A 28 14.37 7.49 -1.75
N GLN A 29 15.40 8.31 -1.87
CA GLN A 29 15.90 9.24 -0.85
C GLN A 29 15.96 10.67 -1.38
N SER A 30 15.30 10.94 -2.51
CA SER A 30 15.39 12.22 -3.21
C SER A 30 14.61 13.35 -2.52
N VAL A 31 13.60 12.99 -1.71
CA VAL A 31 12.69 13.92 -1.02
C VAL A 31 12.61 13.55 0.47
N PRO A 32 13.62 13.88 1.29
CA PRO A 32 13.72 13.44 2.69
C PRO A 32 12.58 13.95 3.58
N GLU A 33 12.03 15.13 3.29
CA GLU A 33 10.88 15.71 3.99
C GLU A 33 9.61 14.84 3.87
N LEU A 34 9.45 14.11 2.77
CA LEU A 34 8.34 13.18 2.57
C LEU A 34 8.68 11.75 3.02
N GLY A 35 9.88 11.54 3.56
CA GLY A 35 10.35 10.23 3.97
C GLY A 35 11.03 9.42 2.86
N HIS A 36 12.04 8.66 3.28
CA HIS A 36 12.72 7.71 2.42
C HIS A 36 11.87 6.45 2.21
N LEU A 37 11.85 5.97 0.97
CA LEU A 37 11.14 4.74 0.58
C LEU A 37 12.13 3.61 0.34
N TYR A 38 11.80 2.44 0.90
CA TYR A 38 12.61 1.23 0.77
C TYR A 38 11.73 0.07 0.32
N THR A 39 11.88 -0.37 -0.94
CA THR A 39 11.07 -1.48 -1.47
C THR A 39 11.79 -2.81 -1.36
N LEU A 40 11.09 -3.77 -0.77
CA LEU A 40 11.52 -5.14 -0.55
C LEU A 40 10.48 -6.10 -1.15
N SER A 41 10.93 -7.28 -1.53
CA SER A 41 10.08 -8.38 -1.94
C SER A 41 10.08 -9.51 -0.90
N SER A 42 8.90 -10.10 -0.72
CA SER A 42 8.66 -11.32 0.03
C SER A 42 8.35 -12.52 -0.90
N TYR A 43 8.65 -12.40 -2.20
CA TYR A 43 8.32 -13.43 -3.18
C TYR A 43 8.84 -14.81 -2.75
N SER A 44 7.97 -15.81 -2.78
CA SER A 44 8.22 -17.22 -2.37
C SER A 44 8.57 -17.47 -0.90
N THR A 45 8.90 -16.45 -0.11
CA THR A 45 9.38 -16.59 1.28
C THR A 45 8.30 -16.33 2.32
N ASN A 46 7.26 -15.56 1.96
CA ASN A 46 6.15 -15.18 2.84
C ASN A 46 6.63 -14.66 4.21
N PHE A 47 7.40 -13.58 4.19
CA PHE A 47 8.04 -12.91 5.31
C PHE A 47 9.09 -13.73 6.09
N ALA A 48 9.38 -14.99 5.70
CA ALA A 48 10.47 -15.75 6.29
C ALA A 48 11.84 -15.08 6.03
N SER A 49 11.98 -14.43 4.88
CA SER A 49 13.05 -13.50 4.54
C SER A 49 12.54 -12.50 3.52
N THR A 50 13.10 -11.31 3.48
CA THR A 50 12.82 -10.32 2.43
C THR A 50 14.12 -9.97 1.72
N PHE A 51 14.02 -9.54 0.47
CA PHE A 51 15.15 -9.13 -0.33
C PHE A 51 14.86 -7.81 -1.02
N TRP A 52 15.90 -7.05 -1.34
CA TRP A 52 15.74 -5.79 -2.05
C TRP A 52 15.24 -6.04 -3.47
N VAL A 53 14.24 -5.26 -3.89
CA VAL A 53 13.88 -5.18 -5.32
C VAL A 53 15.02 -4.44 -6.01
N ALA A 54 15.64 -5.11 -6.97
CA ALA A 54 16.88 -4.66 -7.58
C ALA A 54 16.96 -5.11 -9.04
N SER A 55 17.63 -4.31 -9.85
CA SER A 55 17.83 -4.55 -11.28
C SER A 55 19.27 -4.24 -11.69
N GLU A 56 19.76 -4.92 -12.73
CA GLU A 56 21.03 -4.54 -13.37
C GLU A 56 20.85 -3.32 -14.29
N ASP A 57 19.60 -2.97 -14.60
CA ASP A 57 19.21 -1.86 -15.46
C ASP A 57 18.56 -0.71 -14.67
N THR A 58 18.52 0.47 -15.29
CA THR A 58 17.82 1.64 -14.71
C THR A 58 16.31 1.61 -14.94
N ILE A 59 15.81 0.58 -15.63
CA ILE A 59 14.40 0.38 -15.96
C ILE A 59 14.02 -0.96 -15.34
N PHE A 60 13.02 -0.95 -14.44
CA PHE A 60 12.53 -2.11 -13.71
C PHE A 60 11.27 -2.65 -14.43
N ASP A 61 11.45 -3.37 -15.53
CA ASP A 61 10.36 -3.81 -16.43
C ASP A 61 10.36 -5.32 -16.70
N SER A 62 11.06 -6.12 -15.92
CA SER A 62 11.08 -7.57 -16.07
C SER A 62 9.74 -8.23 -15.76
N ASP A 63 9.30 -9.08 -16.69
CA ASP A 63 8.12 -9.96 -16.52
C ASP A 63 8.40 -11.17 -15.58
N ASP A 64 9.64 -11.37 -15.12
CA ASP A 64 9.96 -12.41 -14.14
C ASP A 64 9.46 -12.00 -12.75
N SER A 65 8.33 -12.58 -12.35
CA SER A 65 7.73 -12.32 -11.03
C SER A 65 8.65 -12.64 -9.85
N SER A 66 9.69 -13.46 -10.03
CA SER A 66 10.60 -13.81 -8.94
C SER A 66 11.55 -12.69 -8.52
N ILE A 67 11.69 -11.65 -9.34
CA ILE A 67 12.49 -10.46 -9.03
C ILE A 67 11.66 -9.23 -8.67
N SER A 68 10.32 -9.33 -8.79
CA SER A 68 9.37 -8.34 -8.27
C SER A 68 9.56 -6.92 -8.82
N GLU A 69 10.10 -6.77 -10.02
CA GLU A 69 10.32 -5.45 -10.62
C GLU A 69 9.01 -4.71 -10.88
N LEU A 70 8.01 -5.39 -11.48
CA LEU A 70 6.70 -4.80 -11.76
C LEU A 70 5.95 -4.42 -10.47
N SER A 71 5.67 -5.39 -9.60
CA SER A 71 4.93 -5.15 -8.34
C SER A 71 5.65 -4.16 -7.43
N GLY A 72 6.98 -4.26 -7.36
CA GLY A 72 7.82 -3.32 -6.63
C GLY A 72 7.71 -1.89 -7.16
N THR A 73 7.82 -1.72 -8.49
CA THR A 73 7.75 -0.39 -9.13
C THR A 73 6.38 0.24 -8.99
N GLU A 74 5.30 -0.53 -9.18
CA GLU A 74 3.92 -0.07 -8.96
C GLU A 74 3.75 0.46 -7.53
N ALA A 75 4.03 -0.39 -6.52
CA ALA A 75 3.87 -0.03 -5.13
C ALA A 75 4.74 1.19 -4.76
N HIS A 76 6.00 1.21 -5.19
CA HIS A 76 6.91 2.31 -4.90
C HIS A 76 6.45 3.64 -5.50
N TYR A 77 6.04 3.61 -6.77
CA TYR A 77 5.54 4.77 -7.48
C TYR A 77 4.26 5.30 -6.85
N TYR A 78 3.28 4.44 -6.60
CA TYR A 78 2.00 4.85 -6.00
C TYR A 78 2.16 5.36 -4.57
N ILE A 79 3.06 4.80 -3.76
CA ILE A 79 3.39 5.35 -2.45
C ILE A 79 4.00 6.75 -2.57
N ARG A 80 4.98 6.96 -3.46
CA ARG A 80 5.57 8.30 -3.66
C ARG A 80 4.50 9.30 -4.08
N ARG A 81 3.65 8.95 -5.04
CA ARG A 81 2.55 9.81 -5.49
C ARG A 81 1.54 10.10 -4.38
N GLY A 82 1.23 9.12 -3.53
CA GLY A 82 0.37 9.32 -2.37
C GLY A 82 0.96 10.30 -1.36
N LEU A 83 2.27 10.19 -1.08
CA LEU A 83 2.98 11.14 -0.22
C LEU A 83 3.03 12.55 -0.83
N ASP A 84 3.27 12.66 -2.14
CA ASP A 84 3.21 13.94 -2.87
C ASP A 84 1.80 14.56 -2.73
N TYR A 85 0.74 13.77 -2.91
CA TYR A 85 -0.64 14.24 -2.76
C TYR A 85 -0.91 14.79 -1.34
N PHE A 86 -0.47 14.10 -0.29
CA PHE A 86 -0.64 14.59 1.08
C PHE A 86 0.15 15.88 1.36
N HIS A 87 1.35 16.00 0.81
CA HIS A 87 2.12 17.24 0.89
C HIS A 87 1.43 18.40 0.17
N ASP A 88 1.11 18.21 -1.11
CA ASP A 88 0.62 19.27 -1.99
C ASP A 88 -0.78 19.75 -1.61
N GLU A 89 -1.67 18.84 -1.23
CA GLU A 89 -3.09 19.16 -0.96
C GLU A 89 -3.39 19.39 0.52
N HIS A 90 -2.56 18.87 1.44
CA HIS A 90 -2.83 18.91 2.89
C HIS A 90 -1.72 19.50 3.74
N ASP A 91 -0.59 19.91 3.17
CA ASP A 91 0.60 20.42 3.91
C ASP A 91 1.05 19.41 4.98
N PHE A 92 1.07 18.12 4.61
CA PHE A 92 1.38 17.01 5.51
C PHE A 92 2.58 16.20 5.00
N ASP A 93 3.68 16.23 5.75
CA ASP A 93 4.98 15.72 5.31
C ASP A 93 5.23 14.25 5.73
N GLY A 94 5.25 13.34 4.75
CA GLY A 94 5.47 11.92 5.02
C GLY A 94 4.23 11.21 5.57
N VAL A 95 4.42 10.11 6.29
CA VAL A 95 3.31 9.37 6.94
C VAL A 95 2.96 9.94 8.33
N ASP A 96 3.85 10.75 8.91
CA ASP A 96 3.81 11.20 10.30
C ASP A 96 3.92 12.72 10.49
N ASP A 97 3.87 13.50 9.41
CA ASP A 97 4.10 14.95 9.39
C ASP A 97 5.52 15.37 9.82
N SER A 98 6.49 14.46 9.66
CA SER A 98 7.89 14.68 10.02
C SER A 98 8.87 13.95 9.09
N GLY A 99 8.40 13.44 7.95
CA GLY A 99 9.23 12.73 6.99
C GLY A 99 9.76 11.39 7.51
N ALA A 100 9.00 10.68 8.35
CA ALA A 100 9.36 9.31 8.69
C ALA A 100 9.49 8.47 7.42
N ARG A 101 10.49 7.59 7.45
CA ARG A 101 10.69 6.59 6.40
C ARG A 101 9.49 5.64 6.31
N LEU A 102 9.30 5.07 5.12
CA LEU A 102 8.26 4.07 4.89
C LEU A 102 8.84 2.84 4.19
N GLY A 103 8.57 1.66 4.73
CA GLY A 103 8.89 0.38 4.10
C GLY A 103 7.78 -0.06 3.16
N VAL A 104 8.16 -0.55 1.98
CA VAL A 104 7.23 -1.11 1.00
C VAL A 104 7.60 -2.58 0.80
N VAL A 105 6.71 -3.50 1.15
CA VAL A 105 6.93 -4.94 0.94
C VAL A 105 5.91 -5.47 -0.06
N VAL A 106 6.39 -6.06 -1.14
CA VAL A 106 5.53 -6.68 -2.16
C VAL A 106 5.62 -8.21 -2.09
N ASP A 107 4.69 -8.85 -2.78
CA ASP A 107 4.72 -10.27 -3.12
C ASP A 107 4.68 -11.26 -1.94
N PHE A 108 4.01 -10.91 -0.84
CA PHE A 108 3.69 -11.93 0.15
C PHE A 108 2.60 -12.88 -0.36
N ILE A 109 2.54 -14.11 0.17
CA ILE A 109 1.54 -15.08 -0.28
C ILE A 109 0.19 -14.73 0.34
N GLY A 110 -0.69 -14.10 -0.44
CA GLY A 110 -2.04 -13.79 -0.02
C GLY A 110 -2.80 -12.90 -0.99
N CYS A 111 -4.10 -12.80 -0.70
CA CYS A 111 -5.06 -11.94 -1.37
C CYS A 111 -5.46 -10.83 -0.41
N ASN A 112 -4.49 -10.01 -0.02
CA ASN A 112 -4.71 -8.88 0.85
C ASN A 112 -3.59 -7.83 0.67
N ALA A 113 -3.83 -6.63 1.16
CA ALA A 113 -2.81 -5.65 1.49
C ALA A 113 -2.99 -5.23 2.96
N TYR A 114 -1.97 -4.65 3.58
CA TYR A 114 -2.08 -4.08 4.91
C TYR A 114 -0.93 -3.13 5.24
N TYR A 115 -1.23 -2.13 6.07
CA TYR A 115 -0.24 -1.32 6.76
C TYR A 115 0.08 -1.86 8.16
N ASN A 116 1.37 -1.97 8.47
CA ASN A 116 1.89 -2.37 9.77
C ASN A 116 2.45 -1.18 10.53
N HIS A 117 1.61 -0.64 11.41
CA HIS A 117 1.89 0.51 12.27
C HIS A 117 3.05 0.32 13.27
N LEU A 118 3.48 -0.91 13.57
CA LEU A 118 4.64 -1.11 14.46
C LEU A 118 5.96 -0.75 13.77
N PHE A 119 5.96 -0.74 12.43
CA PHE A 119 7.16 -0.69 11.62
C PHE A 119 7.06 0.30 10.45
N ASP A 120 5.95 1.02 10.29
CA ASP A 120 5.72 1.87 9.12
C ASP A 120 5.99 1.12 7.81
N VAL A 121 5.27 -0.01 7.63
CA VAL A 121 5.37 -0.86 6.44
C VAL A 121 4.03 -1.03 5.77
N THR A 122 3.94 -0.72 4.48
CA THR A 122 2.85 -1.21 3.63
C THR A 122 3.24 -2.55 3.00
N SER A 123 2.34 -3.52 3.02
CA SER A 123 2.57 -4.88 2.50
C SER A 123 1.50 -5.28 1.48
N TYR A 124 1.91 -5.80 0.33
CA TYR A 124 1.01 -6.16 -0.79
C TYR A 124 1.14 -7.63 -1.16
N GLY A 125 -0.01 -8.32 -1.30
CA GLY A 125 -0.07 -9.73 -1.64
C GLY A 125 0.11 -9.99 -3.13
N LEU A 126 0.63 -11.18 -3.46
CA LEU A 126 0.81 -11.66 -4.84
C LEU A 126 -0.48 -11.79 -5.65
N GLY A 127 -1.64 -11.83 -5.00
CA GLY A 127 -2.89 -12.13 -5.67
C GLY A 127 -2.92 -13.56 -6.22
N GLY A 128 -3.48 -13.74 -7.41
CA GLY A 128 -3.77 -15.05 -7.99
C GLY A 128 -5.20 -15.50 -7.70
N ILE A 129 -5.41 -16.79 -7.45
CA ILE A 129 -6.76 -17.33 -7.19
C ILE A 129 -7.16 -17.06 -5.74
N CYS A 130 -8.13 -16.15 -5.57
CA CYS A 130 -8.63 -15.64 -4.31
C CYS A 130 -10.11 -16.01 -4.17
N ASN A 131 -10.39 -17.20 -3.63
CA ASN A 131 -11.74 -17.77 -3.58
C ASN A 131 -12.39 -17.87 -4.98
N ASN A 132 -13.35 -17.01 -5.28
CA ASN A 132 -14.07 -16.90 -6.55
C ASN A 132 -13.49 -15.82 -7.48
N TRP A 133 -12.43 -15.14 -7.08
CA TRP A 133 -11.75 -14.12 -7.85
C TRP A 133 -10.40 -14.62 -8.36
N THR A 134 -9.96 -14.06 -9.47
CA THR A 134 -8.56 -14.11 -9.90
C THR A 134 -8.06 -12.68 -9.97
N THR A 135 -6.93 -12.40 -9.31
CA THR A 135 -6.41 -11.04 -9.16
C THR A 135 -4.96 -10.91 -9.61
N TYR A 136 -4.59 -9.73 -10.10
CA TYR A 136 -3.22 -9.25 -10.15
C TYR A 136 -2.65 -9.07 -8.72
N PRO A 137 -1.33 -8.85 -8.56
CA PRO A 137 -0.78 -8.42 -7.29
C PRO A 137 -1.55 -7.22 -6.73
N TRP A 138 -1.72 -7.17 -5.41
CA TRP A 138 -2.51 -6.11 -4.76
C TRP A 138 -1.80 -4.75 -4.78
N SER A 139 -0.55 -4.69 -5.25
CA SER A 139 0.16 -3.45 -5.58
C SER A 139 -0.30 -2.79 -6.88
N ALA A 140 -1.00 -3.51 -7.74
CA ALA A 140 -1.34 -3.05 -9.09
C ALA A 140 -2.38 -1.92 -9.10
N ASP A 141 -3.18 -1.80 -8.03
CA ASP A 141 -4.19 -0.77 -7.91
C ASP A 141 -3.68 0.41 -7.05
N PRO A 142 -3.65 1.64 -7.59
CA PRO A 142 -3.25 2.82 -6.84
C PRO A 142 -4.18 3.13 -5.66
N ASP A 143 -5.47 2.75 -5.73
CA ASP A 143 -6.40 2.98 -4.62
C ASP A 143 -6.11 2.06 -3.43
N ILE A 144 -5.67 0.82 -3.67
CA ILE A 144 -5.24 -0.11 -2.63
C ILE A 144 -3.98 0.45 -1.97
N VAL A 145 -3.00 0.88 -2.76
CA VAL A 145 -1.76 1.46 -2.23
C VAL A 145 -2.04 2.74 -1.44
N GLY A 146 -2.90 3.62 -1.95
CA GLY A 146 -3.33 4.83 -1.26
C GLY A 146 -4.11 4.54 0.03
N HIS A 147 -4.96 3.51 0.03
CA HIS A 147 -5.69 3.04 1.22
C HIS A 147 -4.73 2.59 2.32
N GLU A 148 -3.72 1.78 2.00
CA GLU A 148 -2.73 1.35 2.98
C GLU A 148 -1.86 2.50 3.50
N LEU A 149 -1.51 3.46 2.65
CA LEU A 149 -0.82 4.68 3.09
C LEU A 149 -1.68 5.49 4.07
N ALA A 150 -2.98 5.63 3.77
CA ALA A 150 -3.92 6.39 4.59
C ALA A 150 -4.15 5.77 5.99
N HIS A 151 -3.99 4.44 6.14
CA HIS A 151 -3.93 3.83 7.46
C HIS A 151 -2.76 4.34 8.30
N GLY A 152 -1.58 4.51 7.68
CA GLY A 152 -0.42 5.08 8.36
C GLY A 152 -0.66 6.51 8.81
N ILE A 153 -1.23 7.34 7.93
CA ILE A 153 -1.56 8.73 8.27
C ILE A 153 -2.62 8.77 9.37
N THR A 154 -3.63 7.90 9.33
CA THR A 154 -4.64 7.78 10.39
C THR A 154 -4.01 7.39 11.72
N PHE A 155 -3.03 6.49 11.70
CA PHE A 155 -2.31 6.05 12.90
C PHE A 155 -1.50 7.19 13.54
N HIS A 156 -0.75 7.96 12.74
CA HIS A 156 0.08 9.07 13.25
C HIS A 156 -0.70 10.35 13.55
N SER A 157 -1.94 10.46 13.10
CA SER A 157 -2.82 11.61 13.35
C SER A 157 -3.88 11.33 14.43
N SER A 158 -5.06 10.89 14.02
CA SER A 158 -6.22 10.68 14.90
C SER A 158 -6.07 9.47 15.83
N GLY A 159 -5.27 8.48 15.44
CA GLY A 159 -5.08 7.23 16.18
C GLY A 159 -6.38 6.43 16.35
N LEU A 160 -7.30 6.51 15.38
CA LEU A 160 -8.58 5.79 15.43
C LEU A 160 -8.34 4.30 15.63
N LEU A 161 -8.83 3.78 16.75
CA LEU A 161 -8.69 2.36 17.10
C LEU A 161 -9.40 1.51 16.05
N TYR A 162 -8.72 0.46 15.60
CA TYR A 162 -9.21 -0.49 14.60
C TYR A 162 -10.22 -1.47 15.21
N GLN A 163 -11.30 -0.92 15.75
CA GLN A 163 -12.36 -1.64 16.41
C GLN A 163 -13.64 -0.83 16.33
N ASN A 164 -14.75 -1.53 16.15
CA ASN A 164 -16.07 -0.94 16.19
C ASN A 164 -16.22 0.26 15.22
N HIS A 165 -17.05 1.26 15.57
CA HIS A 165 -17.26 2.48 14.80
C HIS A 165 -15.98 3.25 14.52
N SER A 166 -14.98 3.22 15.42
CA SER A 166 -13.69 3.86 15.12
C SER A 166 -12.91 3.10 14.05
N GLY A 167 -13.03 1.76 14.01
CA GLY A 167 -12.47 0.94 12.95
C GLY A 167 -13.18 1.17 11.62
N ALA A 168 -14.51 1.25 11.62
CA ALA A 168 -15.28 1.58 10.42
C ALA A 168 -14.94 3.00 9.88
N LEU A 169 -14.69 3.97 10.77
CA LEU A 169 -14.19 5.29 10.36
C LEU A 169 -12.76 5.24 9.82
N ASN A 170 -11.89 4.40 10.42
CA ASN A 170 -10.52 4.21 9.96
C ASN A 170 -10.52 3.66 8.51
N GLU A 171 -11.24 2.56 8.25
CA GLU A 171 -11.44 2.01 6.91
C GLU A 171 -12.05 3.02 5.93
N SER A 172 -13.10 3.72 6.34
CA SER A 172 -13.77 4.69 5.46
C SER A 172 -12.87 5.87 5.09
N LEU A 173 -11.99 6.32 5.99
CA LEU A 173 -11.00 7.35 5.65
C LEU A 173 -9.97 6.81 4.68
N SER A 174 -9.48 5.58 4.88
CA SER A 174 -8.55 4.93 3.96
C SER A 174 -9.14 4.76 2.56
N ASP A 175 -10.41 4.37 2.44
CA ASP A 175 -11.13 4.30 1.16
C ASP A 175 -11.23 5.66 0.46
N ILE A 176 -11.57 6.71 1.21
CA ILE A 176 -11.70 8.07 0.67
C ILE A 176 -10.34 8.55 0.15
N PHE A 177 -9.27 8.40 0.93
CA PHE A 177 -7.95 8.85 0.51
C PHE A 177 -7.34 7.98 -0.58
N GLY A 178 -7.57 6.66 -0.57
CA GLY A 178 -7.20 5.75 -1.66
C GLY A 178 -7.82 6.20 -2.99
N TYR A 179 -9.13 6.47 -3.00
CA TYR A 179 -9.83 7.01 -4.16
C TYR A 179 -9.27 8.37 -4.62
N LEU A 180 -8.99 9.28 -3.69
CA LEU A 180 -8.46 10.61 -4.04
C LEU A 180 -7.03 10.54 -4.61
N ILE A 181 -6.19 9.65 -4.10
CA ILE A 181 -4.84 9.40 -4.61
C ILE A 181 -4.90 8.77 -6.00
N GLU A 182 -5.75 7.76 -6.20
CA GLU A 182 -5.96 7.20 -7.54
C GLU A 182 -6.43 8.30 -8.52
N HIS A 183 -7.36 9.15 -8.10
CA HIS A 183 -7.84 10.26 -8.92
C HIS A 183 -6.71 11.22 -9.29
N ASP A 184 -5.82 11.57 -8.35
CA ASP A 184 -4.65 12.41 -8.64
C ASP A 184 -3.70 11.76 -9.66
N ILE A 185 -3.45 10.47 -9.52
CA ILE A 185 -2.50 9.73 -10.37
C ILE A 185 -3.04 9.50 -11.79
N THR A 186 -4.31 9.11 -11.89
CA THR A 186 -4.88 8.55 -13.13
C THR A 186 -5.98 9.40 -13.75
N GLY A 187 -6.59 10.30 -12.96
CA GLY A 187 -7.84 10.97 -13.32
C GLY A 187 -9.08 10.08 -13.25
N ASN A 188 -8.99 8.85 -12.72
CA ASN A 188 -10.13 7.95 -12.55
C ASN A 188 -11.19 8.60 -11.65
N THR A 189 -12.47 8.45 -12.02
CA THR A 189 -13.61 8.98 -11.28
C THR A 189 -14.59 7.87 -10.87
N SER A 190 -14.20 6.61 -11.03
CA SER A 190 -14.98 5.44 -10.60
C SER A 190 -15.16 5.42 -9.09
N TRP A 191 -16.37 5.13 -8.60
CA TRP A 191 -16.60 4.93 -7.17
C TRP A 191 -16.33 3.50 -6.70
N GLY A 192 -16.00 2.59 -7.61
CA GLY A 192 -15.58 1.23 -7.29
C GLY A 192 -14.14 1.23 -6.82
N LEU A 193 -13.86 0.50 -5.74
CA LEU A 193 -12.52 0.38 -5.16
C LEU A 193 -11.85 -0.95 -5.51
N ALA A 194 -10.53 -0.95 -5.70
CA ALA A 194 -9.70 -2.06 -6.13
C ALA A 194 -10.11 -2.62 -7.51
N THR A 195 -10.48 -1.76 -8.46
CA THR A 195 -10.99 -2.22 -9.75
C THR A 195 -9.91 -2.80 -10.65
N GLU A 196 -8.66 -2.34 -10.53
CA GLU A 196 -7.57 -2.70 -11.44
C GLU A 196 -6.99 -4.08 -11.15
N ILE A 197 -7.20 -4.64 -9.95
CA ILE A 197 -6.69 -5.97 -9.61
C ILE A 197 -7.49 -7.11 -10.25
N PHE A 198 -8.73 -6.91 -10.71
CA PHE A 198 -9.60 -8.02 -11.09
C PHE A 198 -9.33 -8.56 -12.50
N ILE A 199 -8.72 -9.74 -12.58
CA ILE A 199 -8.65 -10.56 -13.81
C ILE A 199 -9.96 -11.31 -14.02
N TYR A 200 -10.58 -11.79 -12.92
CA TYR A 200 -11.89 -12.44 -12.98
C TYR A 200 -12.68 -12.26 -11.68
N PRO A 201 -13.99 -11.94 -11.74
CA PRO A 201 -14.69 -11.46 -12.92
C PRO A 201 -14.18 -10.06 -13.33
N GLU A 202 -14.05 -9.82 -14.63
CA GLU A 202 -13.64 -8.51 -15.15
C GLU A 202 -14.63 -7.40 -14.75
N GLY A 203 -14.13 -6.20 -14.47
CA GLY A 203 -14.94 -5.03 -14.11
C GLY A 203 -15.58 -5.11 -12.73
N ASN A 204 -15.04 -5.95 -11.84
CA ASN A 204 -15.47 -6.05 -10.46
C ASN A 204 -14.72 -5.03 -9.57
N SER A 205 -15.24 -4.79 -8.37
CA SER A 205 -14.58 -4.04 -7.30
C SER A 205 -14.69 -4.81 -5.98
N LEU A 206 -13.91 -4.44 -4.97
CA LEU A 206 -14.06 -4.96 -3.61
C LEU A 206 -15.20 -4.26 -2.87
N ARG A 207 -15.35 -2.94 -3.11
CA ARG A 207 -16.37 -2.06 -2.53
C ARG A 207 -16.84 -1.06 -3.58
N ASP A 208 -17.96 -0.40 -3.33
CA ASP A 208 -18.47 0.69 -4.17
C ASP A 208 -19.00 1.81 -3.27
N LEU A 209 -18.34 2.97 -3.31
CA LEU A 209 -18.69 4.11 -2.46
C LEU A 209 -20.02 4.77 -2.87
N SER A 210 -20.45 4.61 -4.13
CA SER A 210 -21.70 5.15 -4.64
C SER A 210 -22.91 4.25 -4.33
N ASN A 211 -22.66 2.94 -4.19
CA ASN A 211 -23.65 1.93 -3.84
C ASN A 211 -23.06 0.81 -2.97
N PRO A 212 -22.73 1.07 -1.69
CA PRO A 212 -22.13 0.08 -0.78
C PRO A 212 -22.90 -1.26 -0.70
N PRO A 213 -24.25 -1.28 -0.71
CA PRO A 213 -25.01 -2.51 -0.69
C PRO A 213 -24.74 -3.48 -1.84
N LEU A 214 -24.12 -3.03 -2.95
CA LEU A 214 -23.71 -3.89 -4.06
C LEU A 214 -22.75 -5.00 -3.61
N TYR A 215 -21.88 -4.69 -2.64
CA TYR A 215 -20.88 -5.61 -2.09
C TYR A 215 -21.18 -6.02 -0.64
N SER A 216 -22.46 -5.94 -0.25
CA SER A 216 -22.96 -6.28 1.10
C SER A 216 -22.50 -5.35 2.22
N ASP A 217 -22.04 -4.15 1.90
CA ASP A 217 -21.74 -3.12 2.89
C ASP A 217 -22.99 -2.28 3.23
N PRO A 218 -23.13 -1.78 4.47
CA PRO A 218 -24.25 -0.93 4.86
C PRO A 218 -24.15 0.50 4.29
N ASP A 219 -25.26 1.03 3.80
CA ASP A 219 -25.42 2.43 3.37
C ASP A 219 -26.03 3.36 4.44
N ARG A 220 -26.52 2.79 5.54
CA ARG A 220 -27.15 3.51 6.65
C ARG A 220 -27.15 2.70 7.94
N LEU A 221 -27.17 3.42 9.06
CA LEU A 221 -27.36 2.82 10.38
C LEU A 221 -28.69 2.05 10.44
N PHE A 222 -28.64 0.85 11.04
CA PHE A 222 -29.77 -0.07 11.16
C PHE A 222 -30.37 -0.54 9.82
N GLY A 223 -29.60 -0.43 8.72
CA GLY A 223 -29.95 -0.99 7.41
C GLY A 223 -29.81 -2.52 7.33
N PRO A 224 -30.22 -3.15 6.22
CA PRO A 224 -30.16 -4.60 6.04
C PRO A 224 -28.77 -5.22 6.17
N PHE A 225 -27.73 -4.47 5.79
CA PHE A 225 -26.33 -4.88 5.87
C PHE A 225 -25.60 -4.31 7.09
N TYR A 226 -26.30 -3.56 7.96
CA TYR A 226 -25.68 -2.99 9.15
C TYR A 226 -25.50 -4.08 10.22
N VAL A 227 -24.24 -4.30 10.62
CA VAL A 227 -23.90 -5.19 11.74
C VAL A 227 -23.72 -4.33 12.99
N ALA A 228 -24.53 -4.58 14.01
CA ALA A 228 -24.37 -3.93 15.30
C ALA A 228 -23.15 -4.50 16.03
N GLU A 229 -22.40 -3.61 16.68
CA GLU A 229 -21.16 -3.90 17.39
C GLU A 229 -21.35 -3.97 18.91
#